data_AF-A0A6A5TB13-F1
#
_entry.id   AF-A0A6A5TB13-F1
#
_cell.length_a   1.000
_cell.length_b   1.000
_cell.length_c   1.000
_cell.angle_alpha   90.00
_cell.angle_beta   90.00
_cell.angle_gamma   90.00
#
_symmetry.space_group_name_H-M   'P 1'
#
loop_
_entity.id
_entity.type
_entity.pdbx_description
1 polymer ?
#
loop_
_entity_poly.entity_id
_entity_poly.type
_entity_poly.pdbx_seq_one_letter_code
_entity_poly.pdbx_strand_id
1 'polypeptide(L)'
;MGKRKTQKDPEALPDAPEASNKRKNDDSDSDEDMDMVNVDFEWFDPQPAVDFHGLKNLLRQLLDIDAQLFNLSELADLILSQPLLGSTVKVDGNETDPYAFLTVLNLTTHKDKQVIKDLTAYLTRHSTLPSLSALPSLLDPSSPAQVGLILAERFMNMPHEIVPPMYTMLLEEIQWALEEKEPYAFTHYLVLSKTYNEVASSLPTDGQPPIKKKKGGKSDGSDAEIFYFHPEDEVLHKHAKAWGSYDYETPADDGASDSKRAFQEMGVKPTGHLILIEGDKFAGAVGAVKSFLNPGQ
;
A
#
# COMPACT_ATOMS: atom_id res chain seq x y z
N MET A 1 61.21 1.90 46.23
CA MET A 1 60.44 0.66 45.94
C MET A 1 59.36 0.53 47.01
N GLY A 2 58.07 0.37 46.78
CA GLY A 2 57.24 0.34 45.58
C GLY A 2 55.78 0.54 46.06
N LYS A 3 55.01 1.31 45.28
CA LYS A 3 53.59 1.59 45.52
C LYS A 3 52.76 0.32 45.33
N ARG A 4 51.71 0.12 46.12
CA ARG A 4 50.57 -0.73 45.74
C ARG A 4 49.32 0.15 45.68
N LYS A 5 48.91 0.48 44.45
CA LYS A 5 47.64 1.13 44.12
C LYS A 5 46.55 0.05 44.13
N THR A 6 45.42 0.33 44.75
CA THR A 6 44.16 -0.39 44.52
C THR A 6 43.24 0.55 43.75
N GLN A 7 42.69 0.05 42.65
CA GLN A 7 41.87 0.75 41.64
C GLN A 7 40.59 1.36 42.24
N LYS A 8 40.21 2.53 41.74
CA LYS A 8 38.85 3.09 41.83
C LYS A 8 38.02 2.52 40.68
N ASP A 9 36.83 2.02 40.97
CA ASP A 9 35.75 1.84 39.99
C ASP A 9 35.29 3.21 39.45
N PRO A 10 35.09 3.38 38.13
CA PRO A 10 34.68 4.65 37.55
C PRO A 10 33.22 4.63 37.07
N GLU A 11 32.23 4.41 37.95
CA GLU A 11 30.81 4.60 37.61
C GLU A 11 29.98 5.18 38.78
N ALA A 12 30.45 6.29 39.37
CA ALA A 12 29.60 7.14 40.21
C ALA A 12 29.16 8.35 39.39
N LEU A 13 27.92 8.31 38.89
CA LEU A 13 27.26 9.43 38.22
C LEU A 13 27.02 10.57 39.24
N PRO A 14 27.14 11.85 38.83
CA PRO A 14 26.90 12.99 39.72
C PRO A 14 25.39 13.23 39.96
N ASP A 15 25.02 13.49 41.21
CA ASP A 15 23.67 13.85 41.66
C ASP A 15 23.12 15.09 40.95
N ALA A 16 21.82 15.07 40.63
CA ALA A 16 21.07 16.18 40.05
C ALA A 16 20.95 17.36 41.02
N PRO A 17 21.04 18.63 40.56
CA PRO A 17 20.92 19.79 41.43
C PRO A 17 19.46 20.06 41.84
N GLU A 18 19.29 20.40 43.13
CA GLU A 18 18.00 20.68 43.78
C GLU A 18 17.23 21.86 43.14
N ALA A 19 15.92 21.66 43.03
CA ALA A 19 14.96 22.66 42.58
C ALA A 19 14.85 23.84 43.56
N SER A 20 15.17 25.05 43.10
CA SER A 20 14.89 26.29 43.83
C SER A 20 13.76 27.07 43.18
N ASN A 21 12.62 27.07 43.87
CA ASN A 21 11.42 27.85 43.59
C ASN A 21 11.70 29.36 43.70
N LYS A 22 11.63 30.10 42.59
CA LYS A 22 11.40 31.56 42.60
C LYS A 22 10.40 31.94 41.51
N ARG A 23 9.14 32.08 41.91
CA ARG A 23 8.10 32.77 41.15
C ARG A 23 8.45 34.26 41.07
N LYS A 24 8.63 34.77 39.85
CA LYS A 24 8.40 36.17 39.51
C LYS A 24 7.35 36.16 38.40
N ASN A 25 6.18 36.67 38.74
CA ASN A 25 5.09 36.95 37.82
C ASN A 25 5.49 38.20 37.03
N ASP A 26 5.87 38.02 35.78
CA ASP A 26 5.94 39.10 34.80
C ASP A 26 4.94 38.67 33.71
N ASP A 27 3.85 39.42 33.61
CA ASP A 27 2.78 39.21 32.64
C ASP A 27 3.38 39.43 31.24
N SER A 28 3.84 38.34 30.61
CA SER A 28 4.08 38.28 29.19
C SER A 28 2.87 37.61 28.57
N ASP A 29 1.94 38.45 28.12
CA ASP A 29 0.87 38.14 27.19
C ASP A 29 1.52 37.67 25.87
N SER A 30 1.98 36.42 25.87
CA SER A 30 2.43 35.72 24.68
C SER A 30 1.24 34.88 24.26
N ASP A 31 0.38 35.49 23.44
CA ASP A 31 -0.42 34.74 22.49
C ASP A 31 0.56 33.85 21.72
N GLU A 32 0.73 32.62 22.21
CA GLU A 32 1.39 31.55 21.48
C GLU A 32 0.52 31.32 20.25
N ASP A 33 0.87 32.01 19.16
CA ASP A 33 0.68 31.56 17.80
C ASP A 33 1.09 30.07 17.79
N MET A 34 0.13 29.17 18.01
CA MET A 34 0.32 27.77 17.67
C MET A 34 0.62 27.80 16.18
N ASP A 35 1.89 27.60 15.81
CA ASP A 35 2.35 27.52 14.44
C ASP A 35 1.43 26.53 13.69
N MET A 36 0.44 27.06 12.98
CA MET A 36 -0.53 26.25 12.25
C MET A 36 0.23 25.59 11.11
N VAL A 37 0.52 24.30 11.25
CA VAL A 37 1.13 23.51 10.18
C VAL A 37 0.06 23.24 9.13
N ASN A 38 0.13 23.97 8.02
CA ASN A 38 -0.68 23.69 6.84
C ASN A 38 0.00 22.59 6.03
N VAL A 39 -0.74 21.53 5.73
CA VAL A 39 -0.30 20.45 4.86
C VAL A 39 -1.25 20.43 3.67
N ASP A 40 -0.72 20.76 2.50
CA ASP A 40 -1.47 20.73 1.24
C ASP A 40 -1.13 19.46 0.48
N PHE A 41 -2.15 18.70 0.08
CA PHE A 41 -1.95 17.53 -0.77
C PHE A 41 -2.10 17.97 -2.22
N GLU A 42 -1.03 17.83 -2.98
CA GLU A 42 -0.98 18.22 -4.39
C GLU A 42 -0.82 16.98 -5.27
N TRP A 43 -1.51 16.97 -6.40
CA TRP A 43 -1.44 15.90 -7.39
C TRP A 43 -0.55 16.33 -8.56
N PHE A 44 0.37 15.46 -8.94
CA PHE A 44 1.29 15.68 -10.05
C PHE A 44 1.34 14.46 -10.96
N ASP A 45 1.54 14.71 -12.25
CA ASP A 45 1.95 13.68 -13.21
C ASP A 45 3.24 12.98 -12.75
N PRO A 46 3.42 11.66 -12.98
CA PRO A 46 4.66 10.96 -12.67
C PRO A 46 5.89 11.66 -13.25
N GLN A 47 6.87 11.96 -12.39
CA GLN A 47 8.09 12.71 -12.71
C GLN A 47 9.33 11.81 -12.75
N PRO A 48 9.85 11.44 -13.94
CA PRO A 48 11.02 10.55 -14.04
C PRO A 48 12.28 11.07 -13.34
N ALA A 49 12.43 12.39 -13.23
CA ALA A 49 13.59 13.03 -12.62
C ALA A 49 13.59 12.96 -11.07
N VAL A 50 12.43 12.70 -10.45
CA VAL A 50 12.23 12.81 -8.99
C VAL A 50 11.69 11.51 -8.41
N ASP A 51 10.64 10.94 -9.00
CA ASP A 51 9.76 9.98 -8.32
C ASP A 51 10.30 8.55 -8.25
N PHE A 52 11.40 8.24 -8.95
CA PHE A 52 11.91 6.86 -9.08
C PHE A 52 12.06 6.15 -7.73
N HIS A 53 12.62 6.82 -6.73
CA HIS A 53 12.89 6.20 -5.43
C HIS A 53 11.62 6.05 -4.59
N GLY A 54 10.82 7.11 -4.46
CA GLY A 54 9.52 7.05 -3.78
C GLY A 54 8.58 6.01 -4.40
N LEU A 55 8.47 5.98 -5.73
CA LEU A 55 7.63 5.01 -6.45
C LEU A 55 8.09 3.58 -6.21
N LYS A 56 9.41 3.31 -6.26
CA LYS A 56 9.97 1.99 -5.97
C LYS A 56 9.67 1.56 -4.52
N ASN A 57 9.63 2.49 -3.58
CA ASN A 57 9.27 2.20 -2.19
C ASN A 57 7.78 1.87 -2.06
N LEU A 58 6.90 2.62 -2.72
CA LEU A 58 5.46 2.35 -2.74
C LEU A 58 5.16 1.00 -3.44
N LEU A 59 5.84 0.67 -4.54
CA LEU A 59 5.72 -0.65 -5.19
C LEU A 59 6.16 -1.79 -4.28
N ARG A 60 7.24 -1.59 -3.50
CA ARG A 60 7.67 -2.57 -2.49
C ARG A 60 6.60 -2.77 -1.42
N GLN A 61 5.92 -1.69 -1.01
CA GLN A 61 4.83 -1.74 -0.05
C GLN A 61 3.60 -2.47 -0.63
N LEU A 62 3.29 -2.28 -1.91
CA LEU A 62 2.16 -2.92 -2.60
C LEU A 62 2.32 -4.44 -2.72
N LEU A 63 3.52 -4.89 -3.08
CA LEU A 63 3.84 -6.31 -3.27
C LEU A 63 4.25 -7.02 -1.95
N ASP A 64 4.35 -6.27 -0.85
CA ASP A 64 4.75 -6.73 0.49
C ASP A 64 5.99 -7.66 0.42
N ILE A 65 5.96 -8.79 1.12
CA ILE A 65 7.08 -9.73 1.20
C ILE A 65 7.51 -10.32 -0.16
N ASP A 66 6.61 -10.34 -1.15
CA ASP A 66 6.87 -10.81 -2.51
C ASP A 66 7.52 -9.75 -3.40
N ALA A 67 7.69 -8.53 -2.92
CA ALA A 67 8.37 -7.46 -3.65
C ALA A 67 9.76 -7.87 -4.17
N GLN A 68 10.45 -8.78 -3.49
CA GLN A 68 11.76 -9.31 -3.90
C GLN A 68 11.71 -10.23 -5.12
N LEU A 69 10.53 -10.73 -5.50
CA LEU A 69 10.34 -11.57 -6.68
C LEU A 69 10.36 -10.77 -7.98
N PHE A 70 10.31 -9.43 -7.90
CA PHE A 70 10.17 -8.55 -9.05
C PHE A 70 11.32 -7.55 -9.16
N ASN A 71 11.65 -7.21 -10.40
CA ASN A 71 12.53 -6.09 -10.68
C ASN A 71 11.78 -4.76 -10.53
N LEU A 72 11.68 -4.27 -9.29
CA LEU A 72 10.95 -3.02 -9.00
C LEU A 72 11.56 -1.78 -9.65
N SER A 73 12.86 -1.80 -9.97
CA SER A 73 13.47 -0.71 -10.73
C SER A 73 12.87 -0.64 -12.14
N GLU A 74 12.79 -1.77 -12.83
CA GLU A 74 12.21 -1.84 -14.18
C GLU A 74 10.71 -1.51 -14.16
N LEU A 75 9.99 -1.90 -13.10
CA LEU A 75 8.58 -1.52 -12.94
C LEU A 75 8.41 -0.01 -12.73
N ALA A 76 9.24 0.59 -11.87
CA ALA A 76 9.21 2.03 -11.64
C ALA A 76 9.57 2.80 -12.92
N ASP A 77 10.64 2.40 -13.63
CA ASP A 77 11.03 3.00 -14.92
C ASP A 77 9.91 2.87 -15.96
N LEU A 78 9.20 1.74 -15.98
CA LEU A 78 8.06 1.54 -16.88
C LEU A 78 6.91 2.50 -16.56
N ILE A 79 6.53 2.65 -15.28
CA ILE A 79 5.48 3.61 -14.88
C ILE A 79 5.92 5.04 -15.21
N LEU A 80 7.18 5.40 -14.96
CA LEU A 80 7.69 6.74 -15.27
C LEU A 80 7.85 6.98 -16.79
N SER A 81 7.88 5.93 -17.60
CA SER A 81 7.90 6.06 -19.06
C SER A 81 6.55 6.46 -19.68
N GLN A 82 5.48 6.52 -18.89
CA GLN A 82 4.14 6.96 -19.29
C GLN A 82 3.69 8.19 -18.45
N PRO A 83 4.36 9.35 -18.59
CA PRO A 83 4.17 10.48 -17.68
C PRO A 83 2.76 11.10 -17.74
N LEU A 84 1.98 10.84 -18.78
CA LEU A 84 0.60 11.34 -18.93
C LEU A 84 -0.46 10.36 -18.40
N LEU A 85 -0.04 9.28 -17.73
CA LEU A 85 -0.94 8.23 -17.30
C LEU A 85 -0.65 7.79 -15.86
N GLY A 86 -1.50 8.24 -14.96
CA GLY A 86 -1.39 8.11 -13.53
C GLY A 86 -1.09 9.43 -12.85
N SER A 87 -1.18 9.41 -11.53
CA SER A 87 -0.92 10.56 -10.67
C SER A 87 -0.12 10.16 -9.44
N THR A 88 0.62 11.13 -8.92
CA THR A 88 1.35 11.05 -7.66
C THR A 88 0.85 12.13 -6.70
N VAL A 89 0.89 11.87 -5.39
CA VAL A 89 0.51 12.86 -4.36
C VAL A 89 1.72 13.25 -3.54
N LYS A 90 1.96 14.55 -3.42
CA LYS A 90 3.08 15.16 -2.69
C LYS A 90 2.57 16.25 -1.76
N VAL A 91 3.32 16.56 -0.71
CA VAL A 91 2.96 17.59 0.29
C VAL A 91 3.93 18.77 0.36
N ASP A 92 5.14 18.61 -0.17
CA ASP A 92 6.22 19.60 -0.10
C ASP A 92 6.66 20.05 -1.52
N GLY A 93 5.68 20.12 -2.44
CA GLY A 93 5.89 20.50 -3.84
C GLY A 93 6.37 19.36 -4.76
N ASN A 94 6.57 19.68 -6.04
CA ASN A 94 6.81 18.67 -7.07
C ASN A 94 8.23 18.03 -7.02
N GLU A 95 9.18 18.64 -6.32
CA GLU A 95 10.57 18.18 -6.25
C GLU A 95 10.81 17.10 -5.16
N THR A 96 9.77 16.69 -4.44
CA THR A 96 9.86 15.67 -3.38
C THR A 96 9.36 14.31 -3.83
N ASP A 97 9.74 13.27 -3.07
CA ASP A 97 9.22 11.93 -3.27
C ASP A 97 7.68 11.88 -3.07
N PRO A 98 6.98 11.05 -3.85
CA PRO A 98 5.54 10.85 -3.68
C PRO A 98 5.18 10.03 -2.45
N TYR A 99 4.06 10.38 -1.82
CA TYR A 99 3.45 9.69 -0.68
C TYR A 99 2.33 8.72 -1.11
N ALA A 100 1.80 8.92 -2.32
CA ALA A 100 0.85 8.03 -2.97
C ALA A 100 1.08 8.04 -4.48
N PHE A 101 0.72 6.95 -5.14
CA PHE A 101 0.65 6.90 -6.60
C PHE A 101 -0.54 6.05 -7.05
N LEU A 102 -1.04 6.33 -8.24
CA LEU A 102 -2.03 5.53 -8.95
C LEU A 102 -1.71 5.57 -10.44
N THR A 103 -1.68 4.43 -11.10
CA THR A 103 -1.37 4.32 -12.52
C THR A 103 -2.06 3.09 -13.12
N VAL A 104 -2.21 3.07 -14.44
CA VAL A 104 -2.60 1.86 -15.19
C VAL A 104 -1.50 1.45 -16.17
N LEU A 105 -1.21 0.16 -16.30
CA LEU A 105 -0.26 -0.40 -17.26
C LEU A 105 -0.98 -1.33 -18.24
N ASN A 106 -0.77 -1.15 -19.54
CA ASN A 106 -1.28 -2.11 -20.52
C ASN A 106 -0.38 -3.36 -20.55
N LEU A 107 -0.91 -4.48 -20.03
CA LEU A 107 -0.19 -5.76 -19.97
C LEU A 107 0.12 -6.32 -21.36
N THR A 108 -0.76 -6.10 -22.35
CA THR A 108 -0.54 -6.53 -23.73
C THR A 108 0.52 -5.71 -24.43
N THR A 109 0.51 -4.38 -24.27
CA THR A 109 1.50 -3.47 -24.88
C THR A 109 2.90 -3.72 -24.33
N HIS A 110 3.02 -3.99 -23.03
CA HIS A 110 4.31 -4.19 -22.39
C HIS A 110 4.68 -5.67 -22.19
N LYS A 111 3.97 -6.60 -22.84
CA LYS A 111 4.16 -8.05 -22.66
C LYS A 111 5.58 -8.57 -22.89
N ASP A 112 6.41 -7.83 -23.62
CA ASP A 112 7.78 -8.21 -23.92
C ASP A 112 8.78 -7.84 -22.82
N LYS A 113 8.43 -6.89 -21.93
CA LYS A 113 9.24 -6.50 -20.76
C LYS A 113 9.27 -7.63 -19.74
N GLN A 114 10.42 -7.89 -19.13
CA GLN A 114 10.59 -9.03 -18.24
C GLN A 114 9.73 -8.87 -16.99
N VAL A 115 9.70 -7.67 -16.41
CA VAL A 115 8.89 -7.39 -15.21
C VAL A 115 7.39 -7.63 -15.44
N ILE A 116 6.88 -7.40 -16.66
CA ILE A 116 5.48 -7.63 -17.02
C ILE A 116 5.19 -9.12 -17.21
N LYS A 117 6.13 -9.88 -17.77
CA LYS A 117 6.02 -11.34 -17.82
C LYS A 117 5.98 -11.95 -16.42
N ASP A 118 6.86 -11.47 -15.54
CA ASP A 118 6.94 -11.94 -14.15
C ASP A 118 5.65 -11.61 -13.37
N LEU A 119 5.15 -10.38 -13.49
CA LEU A 119 3.87 -9.96 -12.92
C LEU A 119 2.70 -10.80 -13.48
N THR A 120 2.61 -10.95 -14.80
CA THR A 120 1.51 -11.70 -15.43
C THR A 120 1.52 -13.17 -14.99
N ALA A 121 2.71 -13.79 -14.93
CA ALA A 121 2.87 -15.15 -14.46
C ALA A 121 2.48 -15.28 -12.97
N TYR A 122 2.88 -14.33 -12.14
CA TYR A 122 2.53 -14.28 -10.73
C TYR A 122 1.02 -14.15 -10.52
N LEU A 123 0.38 -13.17 -11.16
CA LEU A 123 -1.07 -12.95 -11.11
C LEU A 123 -1.84 -14.20 -11.58
N THR A 124 -1.36 -14.86 -12.64
CA THR A 124 -1.96 -16.10 -13.14
C THR A 124 -1.86 -17.25 -12.12
N ARG A 125 -0.72 -17.42 -11.43
CA ARG A 125 -0.54 -18.44 -10.39
C ARG A 125 -1.44 -18.20 -9.17
N HIS A 126 -1.70 -16.94 -8.83
CA HIS A 126 -2.57 -16.56 -7.72
C HIS A 126 -4.05 -16.49 -8.09
N SER A 127 -4.40 -16.70 -9.36
CA SER A 127 -5.78 -16.78 -9.84
C SER A 127 -6.38 -18.19 -9.74
N THR A 128 -6.04 -18.93 -8.68
CA THR A 128 -6.49 -20.32 -8.47
C THR A 128 -7.85 -20.42 -7.77
N LEU A 129 -8.32 -19.33 -7.16
CA LEU A 129 -9.64 -19.26 -6.57
C LEU A 129 -10.73 -19.40 -7.65
N PRO A 130 -11.83 -20.12 -7.39
CA PRO A 130 -12.94 -20.23 -8.34
C PRO A 130 -13.48 -18.87 -8.80
N SER A 131 -13.49 -17.87 -7.90
CA SER A 131 -13.89 -16.49 -8.22
C SER A 131 -12.99 -15.83 -9.26
N LEU A 132 -11.70 -16.17 -9.29
CA LEU A 132 -10.69 -15.60 -10.19
C LEU A 132 -10.40 -16.46 -11.42
N SER A 133 -11.15 -17.54 -11.65
CA SER A 133 -10.91 -18.52 -12.71
C SER A 133 -10.90 -17.96 -14.14
N ALA A 134 -11.47 -16.77 -14.36
CA ALA A 134 -11.42 -16.08 -15.64
C ALA A 134 -10.05 -15.44 -15.95
N LEU A 135 -9.28 -15.05 -14.92
CA LEU A 135 -8.04 -14.29 -15.08
C LEU A 135 -6.98 -14.99 -15.94
N PRO A 136 -6.66 -16.29 -15.77
CA PRO A 136 -5.66 -16.96 -16.60
C PRO A 136 -5.96 -16.86 -18.10
N SER A 137 -7.24 -16.92 -18.50
CA SER A 137 -7.65 -16.80 -19.90
C SER A 137 -7.57 -15.36 -20.45
N LEU A 138 -7.72 -14.37 -19.58
CA LEU A 138 -7.62 -12.95 -19.94
C LEU A 138 -6.16 -12.48 -20.01
N LEU A 139 -5.31 -13.04 -19.15
CA LEU A 139 -3.88 -12.74 -19.05
C LEU A 139 -3.03 -13.52 -20.06
N ASP A 140 -3.61 -14.51 -20.75
CA ASP A 140 -2.92 -15.27 -21.78
C ASP A 140 -2.45 -14.35 -22.93
N PRO A 141 -1.18 -14.40 -23.37
CA PRO A 141 -0.67 -13.55 -24.45
C PRO A 141 -1.37 -13.70 -25.81
N SER A 142 -2.10 -14.80 -26.03
CA SER A 142 -2.92 -15.04 -27.23
C SER A 142 -4.35 -14.51 -27.10
N SER A 143 -4.74 -14.05 -25.91
CA SER A 143 -6.05 -13.48 -25.67
C SER A 143 -6.25 -12.18 -26.44
N PRO A 144 -7.44 -11.94 -27.02
CA PRO A 144 -7.78 -10.63 -27.59
C PRO A 144 -8.08 -9.58 -26.51
N ALA A 145 -8.13 -9.97 -25.23
CA ALA A 145 -8.40 -9.05 -24.14
C ALA A 145 -7.29 -7.98 -24.01
N GLN A 146 -7.70 -6.75 -23.72
CA GLN A 146 -6.79 -5.65 -23.36
C GLN A 146 -6.95 -5.42 -21.86
N VAL A 147 -5.97 -5.89 -21.08
CA VAL A 147 -6.02 -5.80 -19.61
C VAL A 147 -5.17 -4.63 -19.13
N GLY A 148 -5.82 -3.65 -18.50
CA GLY A 148 -5.15 -2.57 -17.79
C GLY A 148 -4.89 -2.98 -16.34
N LEU A 149 -3.62 -3.16 -15.98
CA LEU A 149 -3.21 -3.42 -14.59
C LEU A 149 -3.13 -2.10 -13.84
N ILE A 150 -4.05 -1.89 -12.91
CA ILE A 150 -4.04 -0.73 -12.02
C ILE A 150 -3.16 -1.05 -10.82
N LEU A 151 -2.20 -0.16 -10.57
CA LEU A 151 -1.34 -0.16 -9.40
C LEU A 151 -1.62 1.11 -8.61
N ALA A 152 -2.02 0.96 -7.36
CA ALA A 152 -2.30 2.07 -6.47
C ALA A 152 -1.79 1.74 -5.06
N GLU A 153 -1.04 2.65 -4.46
CA GLU A 153 -0.54 2.50 -3.10
C GLU A 153 -0.26 3.88 -2.49
N ARG A 154 -0.42 3.98 -1.17
CA ARG A 154 -0.13 5.19 -0.40
C ARG A 154 0.40 4.84 0.98
N PHE A 155 1.08 5.77 1.64
CA PHE A 155 1.40 5.55 3.04
C PHE A 155 0.12 5.47 3.89
N MET A 156 0.17 4.66 4.96
CA MET A 156 -0.99 4.37 5.81
C MET A 156 -1.59 5.61 6.49
N ASN A 157 -0.78 6.66 6.67
CA ASN A 157 -1.20 7.94 7.25
C ASN A 157 -1.78 8.92 6.22
N MET A 158 -1.81 8.57 4.94
CA MET A 158 -2.39 9.43 3.91
C MET A 158 -3.93 9.42 4.00
N PRO A 159 -4.59 10.59 3.93
CA PRO A 159 -6.05 10.67 3.94
C PRO A 159 -6.65 9.93 2.74
N HIS A 160 -7.84 9.37 2.91
CA HIS A 160 -8.53 8.62 1.86
C HIS A 160 -9.16 9.55 0.82
N GLU A 161 -9.37 10.81 1.20
CA GLU A 161 -9.89 11.91 0.38
C GLU A 161 -9.01 12.22 -0.84
N ILE A 162 -7.76 11.74 -0.85
CA ILE A 162 -6.89 11.88 -2.03
C ILE A 162 -7.27 10.96 -3.19
N VAL A 163 -7.97 9.85 -2.89
CA VAL A 163 -8.23 8.75 -3.81
C VAL A 163 -9.26 9.12 -4.90
N PRO A 164 -10.40 9.78 -4.59
CA PRO A 164 -11.36 10.13 -5.63
C PRO A 164 -10.81 11.02 -6.75
N PRO A 165 -10.02 12.09 -6.47
CA PRO A 165 -9.33 12.83 -7.51
C PRO A 165 -8.39 11.95 -8.35
N MET A 166 -7.60 11.07 -7.73
CA MET A 166 -6.66 10.19 -8.46
C MET A 166 -7.37 9.30 -9.48
N TYR A 167 -8.47 8.65 -9.10
CA TYR A 167 -9.24 7.83 -10.04
C TYR A 167 -9.99 8.65 -11.10
N THR A 168 -10.44 9.87 -10.75
CA THR A 168 -11.11 10.76 -11.71
C THR A 168 -10.12 11.21 -12.78
N MET A 169 -8.93 11.67 -12.39
CA MET A 169 -7.87 12.04 -13.33
C MET A 169 -7.45 10.86 -14.20
N LEU A 170 -7.28 9.65 -13.61
CA LEU A 170 -6.96 8.46 -14.41
C LEU A 170 -8.00 8.18 -15.51
N LEU A 171 -9.29 8.37 -15.25
CA LEU A 171 -10.31 8.20 -16.28
C LEU A 171 -10.18 9.24 -17.40
N GLU A 172 -9.90 10.49 -17.04
CA GLU A 172 -9.70 11.59 -18.01
C GLU A 172 -8.45 11.34 -18.86
N GLU A 173 -7.34 10.96 -18.23
CA GLU A 173 -6.07 10.62 -18.90
C GLU A 173 -6.24 9.44 -19.87
N ILE A 174 -6.92 8.36 -19.44
CA ILE A 174 -7.24 7.24 -20.33
C ILE A 174 -8.09 7.74 -21.52
N GLN A 175 -9.08 8.59 -21.29
CA GLN A 175 -9.93 9.13 -22.34
C GLN A 175 -9.13 9.99 -23.35
N TRP A 176 -8.22 10.84 -22.88
CA TRP A 176 -7.34 11.60 -23.76
C TRP A 176 -6.41 10.70 -24.58
N ALA A 177 -5.82 9.68 -23.94
CA ALA A 177 -4.98 8.71 -24.63
C ALA A 177 -5.76 7.94 -25.72
N LEU A 178 -7.04 7.62 -25.47
CA LEU A 178 -7.93 7.02 -26.46
C LEU A 178 -8.20 7.95 -27.66
N GLU A 179 -8.38 9.24 -27.42
CA GLU A 179 -8.57 10.25 -28.47
C GLU A 179 -7.33 10.38 -29.35
N GLU A 180 -6.15 10.25 -28.75
CA GLU A 180 -4.86 10.19 -29.44
C GLU A 180 -4.55 8.84 -30.10
N LYS A 181 -5.47 7.87 -29.99
CA LYS A 181 -5.36 6.49 -30.51
C LYS A 181 -4.22 5.68 -29.89
N GLU A 182 -3.85 6.02 -28.66
CA GLU A 182 -2.92 5.22 -27.87
C GLU A 182 -3.59 3.89 -27.42
N PRO A 183 -2.80 2.84 -27.11
CA PRO A 183 -3.33 1.51 -26.84
C PRO A 183 -3.88 1.39 -25.40
N TYR A 184 -4.89 2.19 -25.04
CA TYR A 184 -5.54 2.17 -23.71
C TYR A 184 -7.02 1.79 -23.77
N ALA A 185 -7.46 1.19 -24.88
CA ALA A 185 -8.81 0.64 -25.07
C ALA A 185 -8.96 -0.68 -24.30
N PHE A 186 -9.01 -0.59 -22.97
CA PHE A 186 -9.08 -1.73 -22.08
C PHE A 186 -10.45 -2.41 -22.11
N THR A 187 -10.44 -3.74 -22.25
CA THR A 187 -11.65 -4.55 -22.07
C THR A 187 -11.87 -4.90 -20.61
N HIS A 188 -10.80 -4.95 -19.82
CA HIS A 188 -10.84 -5.24 -18.39
C HIS A 188 -9.79 -4.41 -17.65
N TYR A 189 -10.10 -4.03 -16.42
CA TYR A 189 -9.16 -3.46 -15.46
C TYR A 189 -8.92 -4.48 -14.36
N LEU A 190 -7.65 -4.75 -14.07
CA LEU A 190 -7.24 -5.60 -12.96
C LEU A 190 -6.56 -4.72 -11.92
N VAL A 191 -7.18 -4.54 -10.77
CA VAL A 191 -6.58 -3.83 -9.63
C VAL A 191 -5.80 -4.83 -8.81
N LEU A 192 -4.50 -4.58 -8.65
CA LEU A 192 -3.65 -5.27 -7.69
C LEU A 192 -3.65 -4.44 -6.40
N SER A 193 -4.10 -5.06 -5.30
CA SER A 193 -4.15 -4.45 -3.98
C SER A 193 -3.74 -5.47 -2.91
N LYS A 194 -3.99 -5.14 -1.65
CA LYS A 194 -3.70 -5.97 -0.48
C LYS A 194 -4.82 -5.85 0.55
N THR A 195 -5.03 -6.96 1.25
CA THR A 195 -5.96 -7.09 2.37
C THR A 195 -5.22 -7.71 3.55
N TYR A 196 -5.85 -7.80 4.72
CA TYR A 196 -5.28 -8.52 5.83
C TYR A 196 -6.33 -9.28 6.63
N ASN A 197 -5.85 -10.30 7.33
CA ASN A 197 -6.62 -11.03 8.33
C ASN A 197 -6.00 -10.80 9.71
N GLU A 198 -6.83 -10.66 10.73
CA GLU A 198 -6.36 -10.66 12.11
C GLU A 198 -6.03 -12.10 12.56
N VAL A 199 -4.82 -12.30 13.08
CA VAL A 199 -4.32 -13.59 13.56
C VAL A 199 -3.94 -13.51 15.03
N ALA A 200 -4.35 -14.51 15.80
CA ALA A 200 -4.04 -14.57 17.24
C ALA A 200 -2.52 -14.61 17.45
N SER A 201 -2.06 -13.82 18.41
CA SER A 201 -0.63 -13.69 18.67
C SER A 201 0.03 -15.01 19.02
N SER A 202 1.22 -15.21 18.47
CA SER A 202 2.06 -16.39 18.71
C SER A 202 3.13 -16.16 19.78
N LEU A 203 3.35 -14.90 20.20
CA LEU A 203 4.34 -14.55 21.21
C LEU A 203 3.84 -14.87 22.63
N PRO A 204 4.70 -15.46 23.49
CA PRO A 204 4.36 -15.64 24.90
C PRO A 204 4.25 -14.28 25.60
N THR A 205 3.07 -13.93 26.09
CA THR A 205 2.89 -12.84 27.05
C THR A 205 3.53 -13.20 28.38
N ASP A 206 4.37 -12.31 28.93
CA ASP A 206 5.08 -12.52 30.20
C ASP A 206 4.13 -13.02 31.30
N GLY A 207 4.47 -14.18 31.87
CA GLY A 207 3.74 -14.80 32.99
C GLY A 207 2.67 -15.84 32.63
N GLN A 208 2.39 -16.10 31.35
CA GLN A 208 1.56 -17.25 30.94
C GLN A 208 2.39 -18.30 30.20
N PRO A 209 2.25 -19.61 30.53
CA PRO A 209 2.94 -20.66 29.78
C PRO A 209 2.53 -20.59 28.31
N PRO A 210 3.43 -20.95 27.36
CA PRO A 210 3.13 -20.92 25.95
C PRO A 210 1.81 -21.65 25.71
N ILE A 211 0.84 -20.94 25.13
CA ILE A 211 -0.45 -21.53 24.79
C ILE A 211 -0.13 -22.60 23.74
N LYS A 212 0.00 -23.85 24.20
CA LYS A 212 0.05 -25.03 23.32
C LYS A 212 -1.10 -24.85 22.36
N LYS A 213 -0.80 -24.83 21.05
CA LYS A 213 -1.80 -24.85 19.95
C LYS A 213 -2.97 -25.70 20.40
N LYS A 214 -4.05 -25.05 20.88
CA LYS A 214 -5.30 -25.77 21.09
C LYS A 214 -5.69 -26.19 19.69
N LYS A 215 -5.60 -27.50 19.44
CA LYS A 215 -6.46 -28.17 18.46
C LYS A 215 -7.90 -27.84 18.89
N GLY A 216 -8.41 -26.72 18.42
CA GLY A 216 -9.72 -26.21 18.71
C GLY A 216 -10.31 -25.74 17.40
N GLY A 217 -11.25 -26.53 16.88
CA GLY A 217 -12.07 -26.19 15.74
C GLY A 217 -11.39 -26.34 14.38
N LYS A 218 -11.56 -27.50 13.76
CA LYS A 218 -12.02 -27.45 12.36
C LYS A 218 -13.38 -26.75 12.41
N SER A 219 -13.41 -25.42 12.29
CA SER A 219 -14.57 -24.75 11.74
C SER A 219 -14.55 -25.06 10.26
N ASP A 220 -15.34 -26.06 9.89
CA ASP A 220 -15.83 -26.25 8.54
C ASP A 220 -16.34 -24.88 8.03
N GLY A 221 -15.65 -24.29 7.05
CA GLY A 221 -16.17 -23.25 6.15
C GLY A 221 -16.78 -21.98 6.74
N SER A 222 -16.05 -21.19 7.51
CA SER A 222 -16.43 -19.78 7.79
C SER A 222 -15.26 -18.85 7.47
N ASP A 223 -15.45 -17.96 6.50
CA ASP A 223 -14.50 -16.94 6.05
C ASP A 223 -13.78 -16.28 7.23
N ALA A 224 -12.44 -16.30 7.21
CA ALA A 224 -11.69 -15.36 8.03
C ALA A 224 -12.11 -13.94 7.60
N GLU A 225 -12.43 -13.08 8.56
CA GLU A 225 -12.87 -11.72 8.27
C GLU A 225 -11.75 -10.96 7.56
N ILE A 226 -12.01 -10.57 6.32
CA ILE A 226 -11.06 -9.84 5.47
C ILE A 226 -11.18 -8.36 5.78
N PHE A 227 -10.07 -7.74 6.13
CA PHE A 227 -9.96 -6.30 6.31
C PHE A 227 -9.18 -5.66 5.15
N TYR A 228 -9.50 -4.40 4.88
CA TYR A 228 -8.95 -3.65 3.76
C TYR A 228 -7.92 -2.64 4.25
N PHE A 229 -6.75 -2.60 3.61
CA PHE A 229 -5.83 -1.47 3.77
C PHE A 229 -6.34 -0.23 3.03
N HIS A 230 -7.02 -0.45 1.92
CA HIS A 230 -7.57 0.57 1.04
C HIS A 230 -9.11 0.48 1.09
N PRO A 231 -9.82 1.37 1.81
CA PRO A 231 -11.27 1.31 1.94
C PRO A 231 -12.01 1.39 0.58
N GLU A 232 -11.41 1.98 -0.45
CA GLU A 232 -11.95 2.00 -1.81
C GLU A 232 -12.14 0.59 -2.40
N ASP A 233 -11.33 -0.40 -2.00
CA ASP A 233 -11.39 -1.76 -2.53
C ASP A 233 -12.75 -2.42 -2.22
N GLU A 234 -13.32 -2.14 -1.05
CA GLU A 234 -14.64 -2.64 -0.65
C GLU A 234 -15.74 -2.16 -1.62
N VAL A 235 -15.57 -0.96 -2.19
CA VAL A 235 -16.50 -0.39 -3.17
C VAL A 235 -16.24 -0.95 -4.57
N LEU A 236 -14.97 -1.11 -4.93
CA LEU A 236 -14.58 -1.72 -6.20
C LEU A 236 -15.10 -3.16 -6.32
N HIS A 237 -15.14 -3.92 -5.22
CA HIS A 237 -15.74 -5.26 -5.18
C HIS A 237 -17.18 -5.31 -5.65
N LYS A 238 -17.97 -4.30 -5.27
CA LYS A 238 -19.40 -4.21 -5.61
C LYS A 238 -19.62 -4.05 -7.12
N HIS A 239 -18.58 -3.65 -7.85
CA HIS A 239 -18.60 -3.43 -9.30
C HIS A 239 -17.75 -4.46 -10.06
N ALA A 240 -17.03 -5.32 -9.34
CA ALA A 240 -16.13 -6.31 -9.91
C ALA A 240 -16.90 -7.48 -10.52
N LYS A 241 -16.36 -7.99 -11.63
CA LYS A 241 -16.75 -9.29 -12.20
C LYS A 241 -16.26 -10.45 -11.34
N ALA A 242 -15.07 -10.28 -10.77
CA ALA A 242 -14.37 -11.28 -9.98
C ALA A 242 -13.40 -10.59 -9.04
N TRP A 243 -13.24 -11.12 -7.83
CA TRP A 243 -12.21 -10.68 -6.89
C TRP A 243 -11.79 -11.83 -5.97
N GLY A 244 -10.65 -11.69 -5.30
CA GLY A 244 -10.17 -12.68 -4.35
C GLY A 244 -8.82 -12.32 -3.72
N SER A 245 -8.62 -12.75 -2.48
CA SER A 245 -7.33 -12.67 -1.78
C SER A 245 -6.50 -13.92 -2.01
N TYR A 246 -5.18 -13.78 -1.96
CA TYR A 246 -4.24 -14.89 -2.07
C TYR A 246 -3.09 -14.72 -1.07
N ASP A 247 -2.51 -15.84 -0.65
CA ASP A 247 -1.31 -15.86 0.18
C ASP A 247 -0.08 -15.56 -0.68
N TYR A 248 0.85 -14.76 -0.15
CA TYR A 248 2.14 -14.48 -0.77
C TYR A 248 3.00 -15.75 -0.92
N GLU A 249 3.83 -15.81 -1.96
CA GLU A 249 4.70 -16.96 -2.25
C GLU A 249 5.86 -17.04 -1.24
N THR A 250 6.36 -15.88 -0.81
CA THR A 250 7.46 -15.80 0.14
C THR A 250 6.98 -16.12 1.55
N PRO A 251 7.60 -17.09 2.24
CA PRO A 251 7.28 -17.39 3.62
C PRO A 251 7.52 -16.17 4.52
N ALA A 252 6.52 -15.81 5.33
CA ALA A 252 6.68 -14.81 6.38
C ALA A 252 7.51 -15.38 7.54
N ASP A 253 8.38 -14.56 8.13
CA ASP A 253 9.14 -14.92 9.32
C ASP A 253 8.21 -15.22 10.52
N ASP A 254 8.68 -16.09 11.42
CA ASP A 254 7.99 -16.35 12.68
C ASP A 254 7.84 -15.04 13.48
N GLY A 255 6.59 -14.60 13.69
CA GLY A 255 6.28 -13.33 14.35
C GLY A 255 6.12 -12.12 13.42
N ALA A 256 6.17 -12.28 12.10
CA ALA A 256 5.95 -11.19 11.14
C ALA A 256 4.55 -10.55 11.27
N SER A 257 3.53 -11.34 11.61
CA SER A 257 2.21 -10.80 11.91
C SER A 257 2.16 -10.06 13.24
N ASP A 258 2.98 -10.51 14.19
CA ASP A 258 3.10 -9.93 15.52
C ASP A 258 3.93 -8.63 15.52
N SER A 259 4.87 -8.46 14.58
CA SER A 259 5.68 -7.24 14.41
C SER A 259 4.94 -6.11 13.68
N LYS A 260 3.89 -6.44 12.92
CA LYS A 260 2.95 -5.47 12.32
C LYS A 260 1.86 -4.99 13.31
N ARG A 261 1.99 -5.33 14.60
CA ARG A 261 1.11 -4.81 15.66
C ARG A 261 1.47 -3.38 15.99
N ALA A 262 0.68 -2.43 15.52
CA ALA A 262 0.79 -1.04 15.93
C ALA A 262 -0.02 -0.77 17.21
N PHE A 263 -1.26 -1.28 17.32
CA PHE A 263 -2.19 -0.92 18.41
C PHE A 263 -3.21 -2.00 18.81
N GLN A 264 -3.14 -3.21 18.26
CA GLN A 264 -4.10 -4.31 18.53
C GLN A 264 -3.44 -5.50 19.24
N GLU A 265 -4.22 -6.26 20.03
CA GLU A 265 -3.75 -7.50 20.67
C GLU A 265 -3.44 -8.61 19.64
N MET A 266 -4.13 -8.58 18.50
CA MET A 266 -4.01 -9.52 17.38
C MET A 266 -2.92 -9.07 16.40
N GLY A 267 -2.20 -10.03 15.83
CA GLY A 267 -1.27 -9.79 14.73
C GLY A 267 -2.02 -9.59 13.40
N VAL A 268 -1.35 -8.94 12.44
CA VAL A 268 -1.91 -8.69 11.10
C VAL A 268 -1.20 -9.59 10.11
N LYS A 269 -1.93 -10.47 9.41
CA LYS A 269 -1.40 -11.24 8.29
C LYS A 269 -1.87 -10.61 6.97
N PRO A 270 -1.01 -9.86 6.26
CA PRO A 270 -1.34 -9.32 4.95
C PRO A 270 -1.43 -10.43 3.91
N THR A 271 -2.28 -10.22 2.92
CA THR A 271 -2.53 -11.09 1.78
C THR A 271 -2.68 -10.23 0.52
N GLY A 272 -2.19 -10.72 -0.61
CA GLY A 272 -2.42 -10.06 -1.89
C GLY A 272 -3.88 -10.11 -2.28
N HIS A 273 -4.34 -9.16 -3.07
CA HIS A 273 -5.74 -9.03 -3.43
C HIS A 273 -5.91 -8.61 -4.89
N LEU A 274 -6.82 -9.26 -5.62
CA LEU A 274 -7.11 -8.98 -7.02
C LEU A 274 -8.56 -8.61 -7.21
N ILE A 275 -8.82 -7.54 -7.97
CA ILE A 275 -10.16 -7.08 -8.32
C ILE A 275 -10.23 -6.89 -9.84
N LEU A 276 -11.05 -7.70 -10.51
CA LEU A 276 -11.27 -7.66 -11.95
C LEU A 276 -12.58 -6.93 -12.27
N ILE A 277 -12.48 -5.82 -12.99
CA ILE A 277 -13.61 -4.99 -13.41
C ILE A 277 -13.69 -4.99 -14.94
N GLU A 278 -14.90 -5.12 -15.50
CA GLU A 278 -15.13 -5.00 -16.95
C GLU A 278 -15.00 -3.52 -17.36
N GLY A 279 -14.43 -3.26 -18.55
CA GLY A 279 -14.07 -1.90 -18.96
C GLY A 279 -15.23 -0.91 -18.93
N ASP A 280 -16.43 -1.34 -19.31
CA ASP A 280 -17.66 -0.54 -19.30
C ASP A 280 -18.17 -0.23 -17.88
N LYS A 281 -17.80 -1.03 -16.88
CA LYS A 281 -18.17 -0.83 -15.47
C LYS A 281 -17.18 0.00 -14.69
N PHE A 282 -15.97 0.21 -15.21
CA PHE A 282 -14.90 0.89 -14.47
C PHE A 282 -15.26 2.33 -14.11
N ALA A 283 -15.80 3.11 -15.06
CA ALA A 283 -16.25 4.48 -14.78
C ALA A 283 -17.33 4.54 -13.70
N GLY A 284 -18.25 3.57 -13.69
CA GLY A 284 -19.27 3.43 -12.64
C GLY A 284 -18.66 3.10 -11.27
N ALA A 285 -17.66 2.21 -11.24
CA ALA A 285 -16.93 1.86 -10.02
C ALA A 285 -16.21 3.08 -9.42
N VAL A 286 -15.54 3.89 -10.26
CA VAL A 286 -14.90 5.15 -9.83
C VAL A 286 -15.93 6.13 -9.27
N GLY A 287 -17.09 6.28 -9.92
CA GLY A 287 -18.18 7.12 -9.41
C GLY A 287 -18.69 6.66 -8.03
N ALA A 288 -18.73 5.36 -7.79
CA ALA A 288 -19.09 4.80 -6.48
C ALA A 288 -18.00 5.04 -5.43
N VAL A 289 -16.72 4.89 -5.77
CA VAL A 289 -15.59 5.21 -4.87
C VAL A 289 -15.64 6.68 -4.46
N LYS A 290 -15.88 7.58 -5.43
CA LYS A 290 -16.04 9.02 -5.16
C LYS A 290 -17.16 9.30 -4.18
N SER A 291 -18.32 8.67 -4.37
CA SER A 291 -19.48 8.86 -3.49
C SER A 291 -19.26 8.30 -2.09
N PHE A 292 -18.48 7.22 -1.97
CA PHE A 292 -18.19 6.56 -0.70
C PHE A 292 -17.17 7.33 0.15
N LEU A 293 -16.08 7.79 -0.48
CA LEU A 293 -14.99 8.47 0.23
C LEU A 293 -15.23 9.98 0.41
N ASN A 294 -16.11 10.58 -0.40
CA ASN A 294 -16.54 11.98 -0.25
C ASN A 294 -18.08 12.07 -0.11
N PRO A 295 -18.70 11.59 0.97
CA PRO A 295 -20.17 11.53 1.12
C PRO A 295 -20.85 12.90 1.28
N GLY A 296 -20.12 14.01 1.16
CA GLY A 296 -20.61 15.37 1.43
C GLY A 296 -20.34 16.41 0.33
N GLN A 297 -19.88 16.00 -0.86
CA GLN A 297 -19.70 16.88 -2.03
C GLN A 297 -20.58 16.44 -3.20
#